data_AF-A0A0P9U0T2-F1
#
_entry.id   AF-A0A0P9U0T2-F1
#
_cell.length_a   1.000
_cell.length_b   1.000
_cell.length_c   1.000
_cell.angle_alpha   90.00
_cell.angle_beta   90.00
_cell.angle_gamma   90.00
#
_symmetry.space_group_name_H-M   'P 1'
#
loop_
_entity.id
_entity.type
_entity.pdbx_description
1 polymer ?
#
loop_
_entity_poly.entity_id
_entity_poly.type
_entity_poly.pdbx_seq_one_letter_code
_entity_poly.pdbx_strand_id
1 'polypeptide(L)'
;MSAKNHMRLLQEKYPAAFRADAEPMLELDCGEGWFEIVETLCALLSDMNLRRVDTKTYLLCAKEKFGALLVLVSGRDPEAHEWIRYAELESALTCEICGGKGTLVYRDGWQRTRCEMHSTVVRLAEDE
;
A
#
# COMPACT_ATOMS: atom_id res chain seq x y z
N MET A 1 9.79 -0.67 -11.14
CA MET A 1 9.82 -1.99 -10.46
C MET A 1 8.38 -2.45 -10.29
N SER A 2 7.93 -3.50 -10.99
CA SER A 2 6.52 -3.94 -10.89
C SER A 2 6.11 -4.20 -9.44
N ALA A 3 4.85 -3.90 -9.09
CA ALA A 3 4.28 -4.08 -7.75
C ALA A 3 4.46 -5.51 -7.22
N LYS A 4 4.42 -6.53 -8.10
CA LYS A 4 4.71 -7.93 -7.74
C LYS A 4 6.13 -8.12 -7.20
N ASN A 5 7.12 -7.49 -7.84
CA ASN A 5 8.51 -7.55 -7.38
C ASN A 5 8.68 -6.81 -6.05
N HIS A 6 7.97 -5.70 -5.86
CA HIS A 6 8.03 -4.94 -4.62
C HIS A 6 7.39 -5.70 -3.45
N MET A 7 6.26 -6.38 -3.66
CA MET A 7 5.63 -7.24 -2.64
C MET A 7 6.62 -8.29 -2.11
N ARG A 8 7.37 -8.95 -3.00
CA ARG A 8 8.38 -9.94 -2.60
C ARG A 8 9.49 -9.32 -1.74
N LEU A 9 9.97 -8.13 -2.08
CA LEU A 9 10.96 -7.42 -1.28
C LEU A 9 10.43 -7.10 0.13
N LEU A 10 9.16 -6.71 0.24
CA LEU A 10 8.53 -6.46 1.54
C LEU A 10 8.43 -7.74 2.37
N GLN A 11 8.06 -8.87 1.78
CA GLN A 11 8.01 -10.17 2.47
C GLN A 11 9.39 -10.60 2.98
N GLU A 12 10.45 -10.40 2.18
CA GLU A 12 11.82 -10.72 2.57
C GLU A 12 12.34 -9.81 3.68
N LYS A 13 12.01 -8.50 3.64
CA LYS A 13 12.48 -7.50 4.61
C LYS A 13 11.68 -7.52 5.92
N TYR A 14 10.38 -7.78 5.86
CA TYR A 14 9.46 -7.69 7.00
C TYR A 14 8.58 -8.95 7.13
N PRO A 15 9.15 -10.16 7.27
CA PRO A 15 8.39 -11.40 7.25
C PRO A 15 7.30 -11.46 8.34
N ALA A 16 7.48 -10.77 9.47
CA ALA A 16 6.48 -10.75 10.54
C ALA A 16 5.24 -9.89 10.22
N ALA A 17 5.27 -9.04 9.17
CA ALA A 17 4.10 -8.32 8.69
C ALA A 17 3.17 -9.19 7.82
N PHE A 18 3.63 -10.38 7.43
CA PHE A 18 2.92 -11.29 6.53
C PHE A 18 2.65 -12.64 7.20
N ARG A 19 1.61 -13.33 6.72
CA ARG A 19 1.27 -14.68 7.16
C ARG A 19 1.42 -15.62 5.96
N ALA A 20 2.12 -16.74 6.16
CA ALA A 20 2.45 -17.66 5.07
C ALA A 20 1.24 -18.33 4.39
N ASP A 21 0.11 -18.44 5.08
CA ASP A 21 -1.15 -19.00 4.57
C ASP A 21 -2.11 -17.95 3.99
N ALA A 22 -1.69 -16.68 3.91
CA ALA A 22 -2.50 -15.58 3.36
C ALA A 22 -2.35 -15.38 1.84
N GLU A 23 -1.54 -16.22 1.18
CA GLU A 23 -1.18 -16.08 -0.24
C GLU A 23 -2.36 -15.84 -1.21
N PRO A 24 -3.56 -16.45 -1.08
CA PRO A 24 -4.65 -16.18 -2.01
C PRO A 24 -5.18 -14.75 -1.98
N MET A 25 -4.92 -14.01 -0.89
CA MET A 25 -5.34 -12.62 -0.71
C MET A 25 -4.17 -11.64 -0.73
N LEU A 26 -2.93 -12.14 -0.84
CA LEU A 26 -1.73 -11.33 -0.73
C LEU A 26 -1.43 -10.59 -2.03
N GLU A 27 -1.79 -9.30 -2.09
CA GLU A 27 -1.68 -8.52 -3.33
C GLU A 27 -1.21 -7.09 -3.09
N LEU A 28 -0.24 -6.65 -3.90
CA LEU A 28 0.14 -5.25 -4.05
C LEU A 28 -0.24 -4.81 -5.45
N ASP A 29 -1.26 -3.96 -5.55
CA ASP A 29 -1.66 -3.33 -6.82
C ASP A 29 -1.84 -1.83 -6.61
N CYS A 30 -0.71 -1.16 -6.44
CA CYS A 30 -0.65 0.27 -6.23
C CYS A 30 0.52 0.89 -7.00
N GLY A 31 0.50 2.22 -7.14
CA GLY A 31 1.55 2.94 -7.85
C GLY A 31 2.88 2.94 -7.10
N GLU A 32 4.00 3.00 -7.84
CA GLU A 32 5.36 2.98 -7.29
C GLU A 32 5.63 4.13 -6.31
N GLY A 33 4.98 5.27 -6.51
CA GLY A 33 5.07 6.43 -5.62
C GLY A 33 4.49 6.20 -4.22
N TRP A 34 3.74 5.12 -3.99
CA TRP A 34 3.21 4.77 -2.68
C TRP A 34 3.98 3.63 -1.98
N PHE A 35 5.02 3.10 -2.61
CA PHE A 35 5.78 1.98 -2.05
C PHE A 35 6.41 2.31 -0.69
N GLU A 36 6.93 3.52 -0.49
CA GLU A 36 7.49 3.93 0.82
C GLU A 36 6.43 3.99 1.93
N ILE A 37 5.19 4.36 1.58
CA ILE A 37 4.05 4.38 2.52
C ILE A 37 3.73 2.95 2.95
N VAL A 38 3.61 2.04 1.97
CA VAL A 38 3.35 0.61 2.24
C VAL A 38 4.51 -0.01 3.01
N GLU A 39 5.75 0.33 2.68
CA GLU A 39 6.95 -0.14 3.37
C GLU A 39 6.95 0.27 4.84
N THR A 40 6.64 1.53 5.13
CA THR A 40 6.52 2.06 6.48
C THR A 40 5.45 1.30 7.27
N LEU A 41 4.30 1.05 6.66
CA LEU A 41 3.23 0.26 7.29
C LEU A 41 3.69 -1.17 7.59
N CYS A 42 4.37 -1.84 6.65
CA CYS A 42 4.93 -3.18 6.86
C CYS A 42 5.94 -3.20 8.03
N ALA A 43 6.82 -2.20 8.13
CA ALA A 43 7.77 -2.09 9.22
C ALA A 43 7.06 -2.00 10.60
N LEU A 44 6.03 -1.16 10.69
CA LEU A 44 5.24 -0.98 11.92
C LEU A 44 4.48 -2.26 12.30
N LEU A 45 3.81 -2.90 11.35
CA LEU A 45 3.11 -4.18 11.57
C LEU A 45 4.08 -5.29 11.99
N SER A 46 5.26 -5.35 11.35
CA SER A 46 6.30 -6.33 11.68
C SER A 46 6.80 -6.14 13.11
N ASP A 47 7.17 -4.92 13.50
CA ASP A 47 7.61 -4.62 14.87
C ASP A 47 6.54 -4.97 15.91
N MET A 48 5.29 -4.59 15.65
CA MET A 48 4.16 -4.92 16.52
C MET A 48 3.98 -6.44 16.68
N ASN A 49 4.02 -7.19 15.58
CA ASN A 49 3.85 -8.65 15.59
C ASN A 49 5.03 -9.41 16.22
N LEU A 50 6.21 -8.79 16.28
CA LEU A 50 7.37 -9.32 17.01
C LEU A 50 7.25 -9.07 18.52
N ARG A 51 6.67 -7.93 18.92
CA ARG A 51 6.47 -7.58 20.34
C ARG A 51 5.25 -8.25 20.97
N ARG A 52 4.24 -8.62 20.18
CA ARG A 52 2.96 -9.17 20.67
C ARG A 52 2.78 -10.64 20.30
N VAL A 53 2.26 -11.43 21.24
CA VAL A 53 2.08 -12.88 21.08
C VAL A 53 0.65 -13.24 20.65
N ASP A 54 -0.35 -12.53 21.17
CA ASP A 54 -1.77 -12.87 21.08
C ASP A 54 -2.53 -12.09 20.00
N THR A 55 -2.13 -10.85 19.74
CA THR A 55 -2.85 -9.93 18.86
C THR A 55 -1.97 -9.53 17.69
N LYS A 56 -1.92 -10.38 16.66
CA LYS A 56 -1.15 -10.12 15.44
C LYS A 56 -2.03 -9.57 14.34
N THR A 57 -1.50 -8.61 13.59
CA THR A 57 -2.15 -8.03 12.43
C THR A 57 -1.26 -8.16 11.20
N TYR A 58 -1.71 -8.87 10.17
CA TYR A 58 -0.89 -9.11 8.97
C TYR A 58 -1.48 -8.41 7.76
N LEU A 59 -0.62 -7.84 6.91
CA LEU A 59 -1.03 -7.28 5.63
C LEU A 59 -1.59 -8.38 4.72
N LEU A 60 -2.78 -8.15 4.18
CA LEU A 60 -3.37 -8.97 3.13
C LEU A 60 -3.25 -8.25 1.80
N CYS A 61 -3.71 -7.01 1.69
CA CYS A 61 -3.69 -6.31 0.42
C CYS A 61 -3.41 -4.83 0.60
N ALA A 62 -2.66 -4.25 -0.32
CA ALA A 62 -2.55 -2.82 -0.50
C ALA A 62 -2.81 -2.52 -1.98
N LYS A 63 -3.94 -1.87 -2.27
CA LYS A 63 -4.35 -1.57 -3.64
C LYS A 63 -4.84 -0.15 -3.82
N GLU A 64 -4.78 0.34 -5.03
CA GLU A 64 -5.40 1.61 -5.39
C GLU A 64 -6.93 1.49 -5.38
N LYS A 65 -7.59 2.46 -4.76
CA LYS A 65 -9.03 2.64 -4.78
C LYS A 65 -9.37 4.13 -4.68
N PHE A 66 -10.01 4.67 -5.72
CA PHE A 66 -10.48 6.06 -5.78
C PHE A 66 -9.37 7.10 -5.58
N GLY A 67 -8.15 6.80 -6.03
CA GLY A 67 -6.99 7.67 -5.90
C GLY A 67 -6.28 7.62 -4.55
N ALA A 68 -6.60 6.64 -3.70
CA ALA A 68 -5.88 6.39 -2.45
C ALA A 68 -5.55 4.90 -2.31
N LEU A 69 -4.72 4.56 -1.34
CA LEU A 69 -4.57 3.19 -0.87
C LEU A 69 -5.86 2.74 -0.19
N LEU A 70 -6.23 1.50 -0.46
CA LEU A 70 -7.10 0.68 0.36
C LEU A 70 -6.24 -0.44 0.93
N VAL A 71 -6.17 -0.52 2.26
CA VAL A 71 -5.39 -1.54 2.95
C VAL A 71 -6.31 -2.55 3.62
N LEU A 72 -6.06 -3.83 3.36
CA LEU A 72 -6.73 -4.95 4.02
C LEU A 72 -5.73 -5.70 4.89
N VAL A 73 -6.12 -5.99 6.12
CA VAL A 73 -5.32 -6.75 7.09
C VAL A 73 -6.13 -7.91 7.69
N SER A 74 -5.42 -8.94 8.16
CA SER A 74 -5.99 -9.95 9.05
C SER A 74 -5.75 -9.48 10.48
N GLY A 75 -6.80 -9.31 11.28
CA GLY A 75 -6.69 -8.76 12.62
C GLY A 75 -7.49 -7.47 12.80
N ARG A 76 -7.65 -7.03 14.05
CA ARG A 76 -8.45 -5.86 14.43
C ARG A 76 -7.73 -5.03 15.51
N ASP A 77 -6.40 -5.04 15.50
CA ASP A 77 -5.63 -4.28 16.46
C ASP A 77 -5.87 -2.77 16.29
N PRO A 78 -6.26 -2.02 17.34
CA PRO A 78 -6.53 -0.60 17.22
C PRO A 78 -5.32 0.25 16.82
N GLU A 79 -4.11 -0.12 17.23
CA GLU A 79 -2.88 0.61 16.89
C GLU A 79 -2.57 0.45 15.40
N ALA A 80 -2.68 -0.79 14.90
CA ALA A 80 -2.55 -1.06 13.47
C ALA A 80 -3.59 -0.29 12.64
N HIS A 81 -4.82 -0.16 13.15
CA HIS A 81 -5.89 0.58 12.46
C HIS A 81 -5.55 2.06 12.27
N GLU A 82 -4.87 2.69 13.22
CA GLU A 82 -4.44 4.09 13.08
C GLU A 82 -3.32 4.25 12.05
N TRP A 83 -2.37 3.31 11.98
CA TRP A 83 -1.34 3.32 10.94
C TRP A 83 -1.91 3.09 9.55
N ILE A 84 -2.89 2.20 9.43
CA ILE A 84 -3.63 1.99 8.18
C ILE A 84 -4.32 3.27 7.75
N ARG A 85 -5.09 3.92 8.65
CA ARG A 85 -5.72 5.21 8.35
C ARG A 85 -4.71 6.25 7.89
N TYR A 86 -3.55 6.32 8.54
CA TYR A 86 -2.49 7.24 8.13
C TYR A 86 -2.00 6.92 6.71
N ALA A 87 -1.71 5.66 6.39
CA ALA A 87 -1.26 5.25 5.06
C ALA A 87 -2.30 5.58 3.95
N GLU A 88 -3.58 5.34 4.22
CA GLU A 88 -4.67 5.67 3.30
C GLU A 88 -4.77 7.19 3.08
N LEU A 89 -4.69 7.99 4.15
CA LEU A 89 -4.70 9.46 4.07
C LEU A 89 -3.46 10.01 3.34
N GLU A 90 -2.28 9.50 3.66
CA GLU A 90 -1.02 9.98 3.08
C GLU A 90 -0.96 9.68 1.58
N SER A 91 -1.44 8.50 1.17
CA SER A 91 -1.52 8.15 -0.25
C SER A 91 -2.46 9.06 -1.04
N ALA A 92 -3.53 9.57 -0.43
CA ALA A 92 -4.46 10.52 -1.05
C ALA A 92 -3.85 11.91 -1.26
N LEU A 93 -2.67 12.18 -0.69
CA LEU A 93 -1.91 13.42 -0.82
C LEU A 93 -0.56 13.20 -1.54
N THR A 94 -0.29 11.98 -1.98
CA THR A 94 0.97 11.56 -2.56
C THR A 94 0.76 11.10 -4.00
N CYS A 95 1.60 11.58 -4.91
CA CYS A 95 1.57 11.17 -6.30
C CYS A 95 1.88 9.67 -6.42
N GLU A 96 0.93 8.91 -6.96
CA GLU A 96 1.04 7.45 -7.12
C GLU A 96 2.21 7.02 -8.02
N ILE A 97 2.77 7.94 -8.83
CA ILE A 97 3.86 7.64 -9.77
C ILE A 97 5.23 7.92 -9.15
N CYS A 98 5.41 9.07 -8.48
CA CYS A 98 6.75 9.50 -8.05
C CYS A 98 6.91 9.74 -6.54
N GLY A 99 5.85 9.64 -5.74
CA GLY A 99 5.92 9.88 -4.30
C GLY A 99 5.97 11.35 -3.88
N GLY A 100 6.00 12.29 -4.85
CA GLY A 100 5.90 13.72 -4.56
C GLY A 100 4.49 14.14 -4.13
N LYS A 101 4.30 15.39 -3.70
CA LYS A 101 2.97 15.92 -3.34
C LYS A 101 2.00 15.81 -4.52
N GLY A 102 0.87 15.17 -4.29
CA GLY A 102 -0.18 14.93 -5.27
C GLY A 102 -1.50 15.55 -4.85
N THR A 103 -2.37 15.72 -5.83
CA THR A 103 -3.77 16.09 -5.64
C THR A 103 -4.65 15.11 -6.40
N LEU A 104 -5.90 14.96 -5.95
CA LEU A 104 -6.88 14.15 -6.65
C LEU A 104 -7.15 14.74 -8.04
N VAL A 105 -6.92 13.94 -9.08
CA VAL A 105 -7.23 14.25 -10.47
C VAL A 105 -8.18 13.19 -11.04
N TYR A 106 -8.99 13.60 -12.00
CA TYR A 106 -9.82 12.70 -12.78
C TYR A 106 -9.22 12.55 -14.17
N ARG A 107 -8.73 11.35 -14.50
CA ARG A 107 -8.06 11.05 -15.78
C ARG A 107 -8.47 9.67 -16.26
N ASP A 108 -8.74 9.58 -17.56
CA ASP A 108 -9.13 8.33 -18.24
C ASP A 108 -10.35 7.63 -17.60
N GLY A 109 -11.26 8.40 -17.00
CA GLY A 109 -12.42 7.86 -16.30
C GLY A 109 -12.16 7.41 -14.87
N TRP A 110 -10.94 7.62 -14.33
CA TRP A 110 -10.54 7.17 -13.01
C TRP A 110 -10.09 8.32 -12.11
N GLN A 111 -10.35 8.16 -10.81
CA GLN A 111 -9.75 8.98 -9.76
C GLN A 111 -8.33 8.51 -9.48
N ARG A 112 -7.39 9.45 -9.43
CA ARG A 112 -5.97 9.21 -9.21
C ARG A 112 -5.38 10.34 -8.37
N THR A 113 -4.39 10.07 -7.53
CA THR A 113 -3.65 11.14 -6.84
C THR A 113 -2.30 11.35 -7.52
N ARG A 114 -2.10 12.55 -8.10
CA ARG A 114 -0.93 12.86 -8.92
C ARG A 114 -0.43 14.28 -8.72
N CYS A 115 0.87 14.47 -8.89
CA CYS A 115 1.46 15.80 -8.99
C CYS A 115 1.19 16.41 -10.37
N GLU A 116 1.45 17.71 -10.51
CA GLU A 116 1.23 18.44 -11.76
C GLU A 116 1.95 17.80 -12.96
N MET A 117 3.22 17.41 -12.78
CA MET A 117 4.04 16.77 -13.82
C MET A 117 3.47 15.44 -14.31
N HIS A 118 2.77 14.70 -13.45
CA HIS A 118 2.17 13.42 -13.77
C HIS A 118 0.66 13.48 -14.01
N SER A 119 0.07 14.68 -13.99
CA SER A 119 -1.38 14.87 -14.04
C SER A 119 -2.03 14.35 -15.33
N THR A 120 -1.27 14.06 -16.39
CA THR A 120 -1.77 13.59 -17.69
C THR A 120 -1.25 12.20 -18.10
N VAL A 121 -0.44 11.54 -17.26
CA VAL A 121 0.17 10.25 -17.61
C VAL A 121 -0.87 9.13 -17.59
N VAL A 122 -1.18 8.51 -18.72
CA VAL A 122 -2.10 7.35 -18.74
C VAL A 122 -1.40 6.14 -18.14
N ARG A 123 -2.04 5.43 -17.19
CA ARG A 123 -1.54 4.12 -16.72
C ARG A 123 -1.87 3.14 -17.84
N LEU A 124 -0.87 2.72 -18.62
CA LEU A 124 -1.05 1.60 -19.52
C LEU A 124 -1.43 0.39 -18.65
N ALA A 125 -2.49 -0.34 -19.04
CA ALA A 125 -2.71 -1.64 -18.42
C ALA A 125 -1.43 -2.44 -18.65
N GLU A 126 -0.77 -2.89 -17.58
CA GLU A 126 0.22 -3.95 -17.74
C GLU A 126 -0.60 -5.14 -18.27
N ASP A 127 -0.40 -5.48 -19.55
CA ASP A 127 -1.12 -6.57 -20.21
C ASP A 127 -1.08 -7.83 -19.31
N GLU A 128 -2.25 -8.44 -19.13
CA GLU A 128 -2.55 -9.59 -18.25
C GLU A 128 -1.50 -10.72 -18.26
#